data_AF-A0A9D7PZU8-F1
#
_entry.id   AF-A0A9D7PZU8-F1
#
_cell.length_a   1.000
_cell.length_b   1.000
_cell.length_c   1.000
_cell.angle_alpha   90.00
_cell.angle_beta   90.00
_cell.angle_gamma   90.00
#
_symmetry.space_group_name_H-M   'P 1'
#
loop_
_entity.id
_entity.type
_entity.pdbx_description
1 polymer ?
#
loop_
_entity_poly.entity_id
_entity_poly.type
_entity_poly.pdbx_seq_one_letter_code
_entity_poly.pdbx_strand_id
1 'polypeptide(L)'
;MSHEFSKESLISIFLFHDEYLGGAHPNSYCVGLNFDIRPGEPVGQSEIFIAGSEEELNRLGEQIVRQEREIPENQTLSDYGYWFENDKFQLNGNFIVKADGLYYTFVPYEVGPYVLGYTDVYFPFEKIKHLISPNGILGWVVKK
;
A
#
# COMPACT_ATOMS: atom_id res chain seq x y z
N MET A 1 -8.37 -14.29 -7.80
CA MET A 1 -7.01 -14.75 -8.22
C MET A 1 -6.04 -14.47 -7.08
N SER A 2 -5.06 -15.33 -6.82
CA SER A 2 -4.01 -15.06 -5.83
C SER A 2 -2.64 -14.90 -6.49
N HIS A 3 -1.84 -13.96 -5.98
CA HIS A 3 -0.43 -13.80 -6.34
C HIS A 3 0.43 -13.96 -5.10
N GLU A 4 1.51 -14.72 -5.22
CA GLU A 4 2.39 -15.05 -4.12
C GLU A 4 3.82 -14.60 -4.41
N PHE A 5 4.47 -13.99 -3.42
CA PHE A 5 5.89 -13.70 -3.41
C PHE A 5 6.50 -14.29 -2.15
N SER A 6 7.67 -14.90 -2.26
CA SER A 6 8.41 -15.38 -1.11
C SER A 6 9.90 -15.05 -1.22
N LYS A 7 10.49 -14.66 -0.08
CA LYS A 7 11.91 -14.38 0.04
C LYS A 7 12.34 -14.48 1.50
N GLU A 8 13.44 -15.21 1.76
CA GLU A 8 13.85 -15.58 3.12
C GLU A 8 12.68 -16.27 3.85
N SER A 9 12.24 -15.74 4.99
CA SER A 9 11.04 -16.21 5.71
C SER A 9 9.79 -15.39 5.41
N LEU A 10 9.86 -14.35 4.56
CA LEU A 10 8.69 -13.58 4.19
C LEU A 10 7.88 -14.29 3.10
N ILE A 11 6.57 -14.39 3.30
CA ILE A 11 5.59 -14.68 2.26
C ILE A 11 4.58 -13.55 2.18
N SER A 12 4.27 -13.12 0.97
CA SER A 12 3.26 -12.10 0.67
C SER A 12 2.22 -12.71 -0.26
N ILE A 13 0.95 -12.57 0.11
CA ILE A 13 -0.21 -13.12 -0.59
C ILE A 13 -1.14 -11.95 -0.92
N PHE A 14 -1.43 -11.75 -2.20
CA PHE A 14 -2.48 -10.84 -2.63
C PHE A 14 -3.73 -11.65 -2.96
N LEU A 15 -4.83 -11.37 -2.27
CA LEU A 15 -6.12 -11.97 -2.55
C LEU A 15 -6.99 -10.93 -3.26
N PHE A 16 -7.49 -11.28 -4.44
CA PHE A 16 -8.46 -10.49 -5.18
C PHE A 16 -9.74 -11.29 -5.39
N HIS A 17 -10.87 -10.67 -5.07
CA HIS A 17 -12.21 -11.18 -5.25
C HIS A 17 -13.12 -10.12 -5.88
N ASP A 18 -13.87 -10.51 -6.89
CA ASP A 18 -14.93 -9.71 -7.48
C ASP A 18 -16.26 -10.48 -7.43
N GLU A 19 -17.33 -9.76 -7.15
CA GLU A 19 -18.68 -10.32 -7.06
C GLU A 19 -19.66 -9.46 -7.85
N TYR A 20 -20.46 -10.10 -8.69
CA TYR A 20 -21.55 -9.45 -9.41
C TYR A 20 -22.87 -10.20 -9.15
N LEU A 21 -23.69 -9.63 -8.28
CA LEU A 21 -25.01 -10.17 -7.91
C LEU A 21 -26.15 -9.50 -8.72
N GLY A 22 -25.84 -8.87 -9.86
CA GLY A 22 -26.74 -8.00 -10.61
C GLY A 22 -26.68 -6.52 -10.18
N GLY A 23 -27.13 -5.60 -11.05
CA GLY A 23 -27.09 -4.15 -10.80
C GLY A 23 -26.23 -3.40 -11.80
N ALA A 24 -25.71 -2.22 -11.42
CA ALA A 24 -24.97 -1.35 -12.33
C ALA A 24 -23.51 -1.80 -12.57
N HIS A 25 -22.84 -2.40 -11.57
CA HIS A 25 -21.43 -2.82 -11.64
C HIS A 25 -21.11 -3.90 -10.59
N PRO A 26 -19.99 -4.66 -10.73
CA PRO A 26 -19.50 -5.56 -9.70
C PRO A 26 -18.95 -4.80 -8.48
N ASN A 27 -18.90 -5.51 -7.34
CA ASN A 27 -18.12 -5.11 -6.17
C ASN A 27 -16.82 -5.89 -6.15
N SER A 28 -15.72 -5.22 -5.88
CA SER A 28 -14.39 -5.84 -5.82
C SER A 28 -13.75 -5.59 -4.46
N TYR A 29 -13.06 -6.60 -3.96
CA TYR A 29 -12.33 -6.61 -2.71
C TYR A 29 -10.93 -7.15 -2.96
N CYS A 30 -9.93 -6.50 -2.41
CA CYS A 30 -8.60 -7.08 -2.35
C CYS A 30 -7.92 -6.85 -1.01
N VAL A 31 -7.15 -7.83 -0.58
CA VAL A 31 -6.36 -7.78 0.64
C VAL A 31 -4.95 -8.30 0.39
N GLY A 32 -3.97 -7.51 0.80
CA GLY A 32 -2.57 -7.88 0.91
C GLY A 32 -2.29 -8.45 2.29
N LEU A 33 -1.73 -9.65 2.33
CA LEU A 33 -1.33 -10.34 3.54
C LEU A 33 0.17 -10.62 3.48
N ASN A 34 0.90 -10.26 4.53
CA ASN A 34 2.33 -10.51 4.64
C ASN A 34 2.60 -11.28 5.93
N PHE A 35 3.42 -12.32 5.85
CA PHE A 35 3.75 -13.17 7.00
C PHE A 35 5.23 -13.49 7.03
N ASP A 36 5.81 -13.48 8.23
CA ASP A 36 7.06 -14.16 8.51
C ASP A 36 6.72 -15.61 8.85
N ILE A 37 7.06 -16.56 7.97
CA ILE A 37 6.73 -17.99 8.14
C ILE A 37 7.50 -18.66 9.28
N ARG A 38 8.46 -17.97 9.91
CA ARG A 38 9.21 -18.43 11.10
C ARG A 38 9.38 -17.23 12.04
N PRO A 39 8.30 -16.78 12.70
CA PRO A 39 7.51 -17.62 13.61
C PRO A 39 6.08 -17.98 13.18
N GLY A 40 5.63 -17.53 12.00
CA GLY A 40 4.22 -17.60 11.56
C GLY A 40 3.44 -16.33 11.86
N GLU A 41 4.12 -15.20 12.07
CA GLU A 41 3.51 -13.94 12.52
C GLU A 41 3.15 -13.03 11.33
N PRO A 42 2.05 -12.25 11.43
CA PRO A 42 1.73 -11.23 10.45
C PRO A 42 2.80 -10.14 10.44
N VAL A 43 3.07 -9.60 9.26
CA VAL A 43 4.02 -8.52 9.02
C VAL A 43 3.25 -7.28 8.59
N GLY A 44 3.11 -6.32 9.50
CA GLY A 44 2.53 -5.00 9.24
C GLY A 44 3.60 -3.94 9.02
N GLN A 45 3.15 -2.68 8.97
CA GLN A 45 4.04 -1.52 8.82
C GLN A 45 5.03 -1.40 10.00
N SER A 46 4.60 -1.72 11.22
CA SER A 46 5.43 -1.67 12.43
C SER A 46 6.60 -2.66 12.42
N GLU A 47 6.45 -3.80 11.73
CA GLU A 47 7.50 -4.81 11.61
C GLU A 47 8.49 -4.51 10.47
N ILE A 48 8.09 -3.65 9.53
CA ILE A 48 8.91 -3.27 8.36
C ILE A 48 9.70 -2.00 8.63
N PHE A 49 9.06 -0.96 9.18
CA PHE A 49 9.63 0.39 9.23
C PHE A 49 10.21 0.74 10.60
N ILE A 50 11.17 1.65 10.63
CA ILE A 50 11.65 2.25 11.88
C ILE A 50 10.57 3.15 12.49
N ALA A 51 10.50 3.22 13.82
CA ALA A 51 9.56 4.08 14.51
C ALA A 51 9.71 5.55 14.07
N GLY A 52 8.59 6.22 13.79
CA GLY A 52 8.55 7.59 13.29
C GLY A 52 8.56 7.74 11.76
N SER A 53 8.65 6.65 10.99
CA SER A 53 8.64 6.72 9.52
C SER A 53 7.29 7.09 8.90
N GLU A 54 6.21 7.02 9.67
CA GLU A 54 4.83 7.16 9.19
C GLU A 54 4.58 8.50 8.48
N GLU A 55 5.08 9.60 9.03
CA GLU A 55 4.91 10.93 8.44
C GLU A 55 5.57 11.02 7.06
N GLU A 56 6.80 10.49 6.94
CA GLU A 56 7.51 10.49 5.66
C GLU A 56 6.89 9.54 4.65
N LEU A 57 6.42 8.37 5.08
CA LEU A 57 5.69 7.42 4.23
C LEU A 57 4.40 8.02 3.68
N ASN A 58 3.61 8.69 4.53
CA ASN A 58 2.40 9.38 4.11
C ASN A 58 2.74 10.52 3.12
N ARG A 59 3.78 11.31 3.38
CA ARG A 59 4.23 12.36 2.46
C ARG A 59 4.65 11.79 1.10
N LEU A 60 5.42 10.70 1.09
CA LEU A 60 5.84 10.05 -0.16
C LEU A 60 4.64 9.42 -0.90
N GLY A 61 3.71 8.81 -0.17
CA GLY A 61 2.49 8.23 -0.73
C GLY A 61 1.59 9.28 -1.38
N GLU A 62 1.39 10.42 -0.72
CA GLU A 62 0.65 11.54 -1.29
C GLU A 62 1.31 12.05 -2.57
N GLN A 63 2.65 12.19 -2.59
CA GLN A 63 3.38 12.59 -3.78
C GLN A 63 3.15 11.63 -4.95
N ILE A 64 3.14 10.32 -4.69
CA ILE A 64 2.85 9.29 -5.69
C ILE A 64 1.42 9.43 -6.21
N VAL A 65 0.42 9.51 -5.32
CA VAL A 65 -0.99 9.66 -5.72
C VAL A 65 -1.21 10.93 -6.54
N ARG A 66 -0.66 12.07 -6.09
CA ARG A 66 -0.75 13.33 -6.81
C ARG A 66 -0.12 13.24 -8.20
N GLN A 67 1.04 12.59 -8.31
CA GLN A 67 1.71 12.40 -9.60
C GLN A 67 0.88 11.52 -10.54
N GLU A 68 0.38 10.37 -10.07
CA GLU A 68 -0.39 9.43 -10.89
C GLU A 68 -1.74 9.99 -11.34
N ARG A 69 -2.34 10.86 -10.52
CA ARG A 69 -3.63 11.50 -10.78
C ARG A 69 -3.52 12.90 -11.36
N GLU A 70 -2.30 13.35 -11.67
CA GLU A 70 -2.01 14.68 -12.21
C GLU A 70 -2.62 15.82 -11.36
N ILE A 71 -2.57 15.67 -10.03
CA ILE A 71 -3.06 16.65 -9.06
C ILE A 71 -1.97 17.70 -8.80
N PRO A 72 -2.19 18.97 -9.16
CA PRO A 72 -1.24 20.04 -8.86
C PRO A 72 -1.04 20.26 -7.36
N GLU A 73 0.13 20.76 -6.96
CA GLU A 73 0.45 21.05 -5.55
C GLU A 73 -0.49 22.09 -4.92
N ASN A 74 -1.12 22.96 -5.72
CA ASN A 74 -2.04 23.99 -5.26
C ASN A 74 -3.51 23.55 -5.23
N GLN A 75 -3.82 22.29 -5.53
CA GLN A 75 -5.16 21.71 -5.45
C GLN A 75 -5.26 20.74 -4.27
N THR A 76 -6.47 20.59 -3.72
CA THR A 76 -6.74 19.63 -2.66
C THR A 76 -6.93 18.22 -3.22
N LEU A 77 -6.78 17.19 -2.39
CA LEU A 77 -7.10 15.82 -2.82
C LEU A 77 -8.61 15.67 -3.04
N SER A 78 -9.41 16.33 -2.21
CA SER A 78 -10.88 16.35 -2.29
C SER A 78 -11.42 17.01 -3.55
N ASP A 79 -10.74 18.01 -4.13
CA ASP A 79 -11.07 18.56 -5.46
C ASP A 79 -11.02 17.48 -6.56
N TYR A 80 -10.23 16.42 -6.35
CA TYR A 80 -10.07 15.28 -7.24
C TYR A 80 -10.89 14.05 -6.79
N GLY A 81 -11.82 14.25 -5.85
CA GLY A 81 -12.78 13.23 -5.42
C GLY A 81 -12.29 12.31 -4.31
N TYR A 82 -11.14 12.60 -3.70
CA TYR A 82 -10.64 11.84 -2.55
C TYR A 82 -11.33 12.24 -1.24
N TRP A 83 -11.48 11.28 -0.32
CA TRP A 83 -12.22 11.42 0.95
C TRP A 83 -11.31 11.31 2.18
N PHE A 84 -10.02 11.64 2.04
CA PHE A 84 -9.11 11.66 3.18
C PHE A 84 -9.57 12.67 4.24
N GLU A 85 -9.53 12.25 5.51
CA GLU A 85 -9.93 13.11 6.61
C GLU A 85 -9.06 14.37 6.66
N ASN A 86 -9.68 15.55 6.76
CA ASN A 86 -9.01 16.85 6.75
C ASN A 86 -8.13 17.09 5.50
N ASP A 87 -8.45 16.44 4.38
CA ASP A 87 -7.65 16.46 3.13
C ASP A 87 -6.21 15.96 3.31
N LYS A 88 -5.94 15.19 4.37
CA LYS A 88 -4.61 14.69 4.70
C LYS A 88 -4.47 13.24 4.30
N PHE A 89 -3.61 12.96 3.32
CA PHE A 89 -3.30 11.61 2.90
C PHE A 89 -2.79 10.74 4.06
N GLN A 90 -3.31 9.52 4.14
CA GLN A 90 -2.86 8.50 5.08
C GLN A 90 -2.83 7.15 4.37
N LEU A 91 -1.71 6.45 4.43
CA LEU A 91 -1.58 5.07 3.97
C LEU A 91 -2.52 4.17 4.78
N ASN A 92 -3.19 3.25 4.08
CA ASN A 92 -3.88 2.16 4.73
C ASN A 92 -2.92 1.03 5.14
N GLY A 93 -3.45 -0.01 5.79
CA GLY A 93 -2.70 -1.23 6.10
C GLY A 93 -2.69 -2.28 4.99
N ASN A 94 -3.27 -1.98 3.82
CA ASN A 94 -3.49 -2.97 2.77
C ASN A 94 -2.35 -2.94 1.75
N PHE A 95 -1.31 -3.75 1.99
CA PHE A 95 -0.15 -3.80 1.12
C PHE A 95 0.43 -5.21 0.97
N ILE A 96 1.23 -5.39 -0.07
CA ILE A 96 2.06 -6.58 -0.27
C ILE A 96 3.52 -6.19 -0.48
N VAL A 97 4.41 -7.08 -0.04
CA VAL A 97 5.83 -7.01 -0.40
C VAL A 97 6.07 -7.77 -1.69
N LYS A 98 6.84 -7.17 -2.61
CA LYS A 98 7.40 -7.85 -3.78
C LYS A 98 8.92 -7.70 -3.82
N ALA A 99 9.54 -8.25 -4.86
CA ALA A 99 11.01 -8.24 -5.01
C ALA A 99 11.62 -6.83 -5.08
N ASP A 100 10.83 -5.86 -5.54
CA ASP A 100 11.24 -4.52 -5.95
C ASP A 100 10.70 -3.40 -5.06
N GLY A 101 9.65 -3.67 -4.26
CA GLY A 101 9.09 -2.68 -3.35
C GLY A 101 7.86 -3.13 -2.61
N LEU A 102 7.19 -2.15 -2.01
CA LEU A 102 5.91 -2.30 -1.34
C LEU A 102 4.79 -1.75 -2.21
N TYR A 103 3.69 -2.48 -2.30
CA TYR A 103 2.53 -2.13 -3.11
C TYR A 103 1.33 -2.00 -2.19
N TYR A 104 0.91 -0.76 -1.93
CA TYR A 104 -0.31 -0.45 -1.20
C TYR A 104 -1.47 -0.31 -2.18
N THR A 105 -2.65 -0.75 -1.76
CA THR A 105 -3.85 -0.67 -2.56
C THR A 105 -5.02 -0.17 -1.71
N PHE A 106 -5.59 0.95 -2.10
CA PHE A 106 -6.89 1.40 -1.63
C PHE A 106 -7.96 0.88 -2.58
N VAL A 107 -8.94 0.13 -2.05
CA VAL A 107 -10.01 -0.44 -2.86
C VAL A 107 -11.03 0.65 -3.26
N PRO A 108 -11.83 0.45 -4.32
CA PRO A 108 -12.94 1.35 -4.63
C PRO A 108 -13.83 1.57 -3.39
N TYR A 109 -14.30 2.80 -3.19
CA TYR A 109 -15.03 3.28 -2.00
C TYR A 109 -14.20 3.51 -0.73
N GLU A 110 -12.93 3.12 -0.66
CA GLU A 110 -12.13 3.32 0.55
C GLU A 110 -11.74 4.79 0.73
N VAL A 111 -11.26 5.43 -0.33
CA VAL A 111 -10.78 6.82 -0.30
C VAL A 111 -11.45 7.71 -1.33
N GLY A 112 -12.50 7.25 -2.00
CA GLY A 112 -13.21 7.99 -3.04
C GLY A 112 -14.30 7.16 -3.71
N PRO A 113 -15.10 7.76 -4.61
CA PRO A 113 -16.22 7.07 -5.27
C PRO A 113 -15.73 5.95 -6.19
N TYR A 114 -16.59 4.98 -6.50
CA TYR A 114 -16.26 3.82 -7.37
C TYR A 114 -15.58 4.20 -8.70
N VAL A 115 -16.00 5.31 -9.32
CA VAL A 115 -15.45 5.78 -10.60
C VAL A 115 -13.97 6.16 -10.52
N LEU A 116 -13.48 6.48 -9.31
CA LEU A 116 -12.05 6.72 -9.06
C LEU A 116 -11.23 5.42 -9.21
N GLY A 117 -11.90 4.27 -9.07
CA GLY A 117 -11.29 2.95 -9.11
C GLY A 117 -10.38 2.70 -7.91
N TYR A 118 -9.42 1.80 -8.11
CA TYR A 118 -8.34 1.56 -7.17
C TYR A 118 -7.41 2.78 -7.11
N THR A 119 -6.88 3.06 -5.94
CA THR A 119 -5.72 3.96 -5.79
C THR A 119 -4.58 3.12 -5.28
N ASP A 120 -3.55 2.93 -6.09
CA ASP A 120 -2.36 2.17 -5.72
C ASP A 120 -1.24 3.12 -5.33
N VAL A 121 -0.39 2.69 -4.41
CA VAL A 121 0.85 3.41 -4.07
C VAL A 121 1.99 2.42 -4.06
N TYR A 122 2.87 2.57 -5.05
CA TYR A 122 4.07 1.75 -5.17
C TYR A 122 5.28 2.48 -4.57
N PHE A 123 5.88 1.88 -3.55
CA PHE A 123 7.16 2.32 -2.99
C PHE A 123 8.30 1.42 -3.45
N PRO A 124 9.08 1.82 -4.47
CA PRO A 124 10.32 1.14 -4.80
C PRO A 124 11.24 1.14 -3.58
N PHE A 125 11.89 0.01 -3.28
CA PHE A 125 12.78 -0.08 -2.12
C PHE A 125 13.89 0.97 -2.14
N GLU A 126 14.39 1.34 -3.31
CA GLU A 126 15.42 2.38 -3.46
C GLU A 126 15.00 3.74 -2.87
N LYS A 127 13.69 4.03 -2.83
CA LYS A 127 13.13 5.29 -2.34
C LYS A 127 12.83 5.29 -0.84
N ILE A 128 12.67 4.10 -0.24
CA ILE A 128 12.23 3.96 1.16
C ILE A 128 13.21 3.16 2.03
N LYS A 129 14.35 2.72 1.49
CA LYS A 129 15.31 1.86 2.24
C LYS A 129 15.81 2.49 3.54
N HIS A 130 15.88 3.82 3.63
CA HIS A 130 16.29 4.54 4.84
C HIS A 130 15.22 4.51 5.94
N LEU A 131 13.97 4.17 5.60
CA LEU A 131 12.86 4.03 6.53
C LEU A 131 12.68 2.57 6.98
N ILE A 132 13.31 1.61 6.31
CA ILE A 132 13.18 0.18 6.62
C ILE A 132 14.07 -0.17 7.80
N SER A 133 13.52 -0.93 8.76
CA SER A 133 14.27 -1.45 9.89
C SER A 133 15.39 -2.39 9.41
N PRO A 134 16.67 -2.08 9.66
CA PRO A 134 17.80 -2.90 9.18
C PRO A 134 17.84 -4.30 9.82
N ASN A 135 17.18 -4.45 10.98
CA ASN A 135 17.08 -5.70 11.73
C ASN A 135 15.72 -6.38 11.55
N GLY A 136 14.83 -5.82 10.74
CA GLY A 136 13.50 -6.38 10.46
C GLY A 136 13.51 -7.43 9.34
N ILE A 137 12.32 -7.92 9.00
CA ILE A 137 12.10 -8.96 7.98
C ILE A 137 12.58 -8.53 6.57
N LEU A 138 12.64 -7.23 6.31
CA LEU A 138 13.18 -6.65 5.08
C LEU A 138 14.64 -6.21 5.21
N GLY A 139 15.39 -6.66 6.22
CA GLY A 139 16.81 -6.27 6.41
C GLY A 139 17.72 -6.59 5.22
N TRP A 140 17.32 -7.54 4.36
CA TRP A 140 18.00 -7.83 3.09
C TRP A 140 17.90 -6.70 2.04
N VAL A 141 16.94 -5.79 2.18
CA VAL A 141 16.83 -4.58 1.35
C VAL A 141 17.92 -3.58 1.71
N VAL A 142 18.18 -3.41 3.01
CA VAL A 142 19.09 -2.38 3.54
C VAL A 142 20.57 -2.78 3.40
N LYS A 143 20.85 -4.09 3.39
CA LYS A 143 22.21 -4.65 3.28
C LYS A 143 22.78 -4.66 1.85
N LYS A 144 22.01 -4.21 0.86
CA LYS A 144 22.43 -4.06 -0.54
C LYS A 144 22.69 -2.59 -0.87
#